data_AF-A0A2J6I723-F1
#
_entry.id   AF-A0A2J6I723-F1
#
_cell.length_a   1.000
_cell.length_b   1.000
_cell.length_c   1.000
_cell.angle_alpha   90.00
_cell.angle_beta   90.00
_cell.angle_gamma   90.00
#
_symmetry.space_group_name_H-M   'P 1'
#
loop_
_entity.id
_entity.type
_entity.pdbx_description
1 polymer ?
#
loop_
_entity_poly.entity_id
_entity_poly.type
_entity_poly.pdbx_seq_one_letter_code
_entity_poly.pdbx_strand_id
1 'polypeptide(L)'
;MKIVSVIGARPQIIKAAALSRAIRNNYSDKIKEVIVHTGQHYDENMSQVFFDELGIPKPDFNLNVGSATHGIQTARMIEGIEEVLLDEK
;
A
#
# COMPACT_ATOMS: atom_id res chain seq x y z
N MET A 1 5.04 17.72 -1.95
CA MET A 1 5.42 16.54 -2.75
C MET A 1 4.46 15.41 -2.42
N LYS A 2 4.07 14.59 -3.40
CA LYS A 2 3.20 13.43 -3.18
C LYS A 2 3.98 12.15 -3.43
N ILE A 3 3.85 11.16 -2.55
CA ILE A 3 4.49 9.84 -2.68
C ILE A 3 3.39 8.78 -2.64
N VAL A 4 3.35 7.94 -3.67
CA VAL A 4 2.46 6.77 -3.71
C VAL A 4 3.29 5.52 -3.35
N SER A 5 3.02 4.95 -2.19
CA SER A 5 3.69 3.77 -1.65
C SER A 5 2.87 2.52 -2.00
N VAL A 6 3.31 1.77 -3.01
CA VAL A 6 2.66 0.50 -3.41
C VAL A 6 3.25 -0.66 -2.62
N ILE A 7 2.39 -1.39 -1.91
CA ILE A 7 2.76 -2.53 -1.06
C ILE A 7 1.81 -3.70 -1.30
N GLY A 8 2.28 -4.91 -1.03
CA GLY A 8 1.44 -6.09 -1.11
C GLY A 8 1.88 -7.23 -0.21
N ALA A 9 3.18 -7.44 -0.02
CA ALA A 9 3.73 -8.48 0.82
C ALA A 9 4.04 -7.98 2.23
N ARG A 10 3.96 -8.86 3.24
CA ARG A 10 4.26 -8.54 4.65
C ARG A 10 5.59 -7.80 4.87
N PRO A 11 6.74 -8.17 4.25
CA PRO A 11 7.98 -7.40 4.42
C PRO A 11 7.89 -5.95 3.93
N GLN A 12 7.02 -5.68 2.96
CA GLN A 12 6.79 -4.33 2.44
C GLN A 12 5.94 -3.50 3.41
N ILE A 13 4.93 -4.10 4.05
CA ILE A 13 4.12 -3.45 5.11
C ILE A 13 5.03 -2.98 6.25
N ILE A 14 5.94 -3.83 6.73
CA ILE A 14 6.88 -3.49 7.81
C ILE A 14 7.79 -2.32 7.41
N LYS A 15 8.29 -2.29 6.18
CA LYS A 15 9.16 -1.21 5.69
C LYS A 15 8.39 0.09 5.47
N ALA A 16 7.18 0.01 4.92
CA ALA A 16 6.29 1.15 4.77
C ALA A 16 5.96 1.77 6.13
N ALA A 17 5.73 0.96 7.17
CA ALA A 17 5.53 1.44 8.54
C ALA A 17 6.59 2.43 9.02
N ALA A 18 7.86 2.12 8.77
CA ALA A 18 8.98 2.95 9.16
C ALA A 18 9.01 4.26 8.38
N LEU A 19 8.75 4.19 7.06
CA LEU A 19 8.67 5.36 6.19
C LEU A 19 7.50 6.28 6.57
N SER A 20 6.29 5.73 6.72
CA SER A 20 5.09 6.51 7.05
C SER A 20 5.20 7.18 8.41
N ARG A 21 5.88 6.55 9.38
CA ARG A 21 6.17 7.16 10.68
C ARG A 21 7.13 8.33 10.54
N ALA A 22 8.19 8.18 9.74
CA ALA A 22 9.14 9.26 9.49
C ALA A 22 8.49 10.45 8.77
N ILE A 23 7.64 10.18 7.76
CA ILE A 23 6.88 11.21 7.04
C ILE A 23 5.95 11.95 8.00
N ARG A 24 5.13 11.22 8.76
CA ARG A 24 4.16 11.82 9.70
C ARG A 24 4.82 12.73 10.74
N ASN A 25 5.93 12.26 11.33
CA ASN A 25 6.56 12.95 12.45
C ASN A 25 7.43 14.14 12.01
N ASN A 26 8.06 14.07 10.85
CA ASN A 26 9.10 15.05 10.47
C ASN A 26 8.82 15.81 9.16
N TYR A 27 7.87 15.35 8.34
CA TYR A 27 7.67 15.85 6.97
C TYR A 27 6.20 15.99 6.56
N SER A 28 5.26 15.97 7.51
CA SER A 28 3.82 15.99 7.23
C SER A 28 3.35 17.30 6.57
N ASP A 29 4.12 18.38 6.69
CA ASP A 29 3.91 19.67 6.02
C ASP A 29 4.42 19.68 4.57
N LYS A 30 5.27 18.72 4.18
CA LYS A 30 5.97 18.69 2.89
C LYS A 30 5.59 17.51 2.01
N ILE A 31 5.21 16.39 2.61
CA ILE A 31 4.97 15.11 1.95
C ILE A 31 3.56 14.64 2.26
N LYS A 32 2.73 14.51 1.22
CA LYS A 32 1.50 13.72 1.26
C LYS A 32 1.84 12.30 0.84
N GLU A 33 1.73 11.35 1.75
CA GLU A 33 1.86 9.93 1.47
C GLU A 33 0.49 9.35 1.12
N VAL A 34 0.43 8.50 0.10
CA VAL A 34 -0.72 7.69 -0.30
C VAL A 34 -0.28 6.24 -0.32
N ILE A 35 -0.94 5.38 0.44
CA ILE A 35 -0.59 3.96 0.56
C ILE A 35 -1.55 3.12 -0.28
N VAL A 36 -1.01 2.35 -1.21
CA VAL A 36 -1.76 1.43 -2.07
C VAL A 36 -1.40 0.00 -1.71
N HIS A 37 -2.39 -0.77 -1.27
CA HIS A 37 -2.24 -2.20 -1.02
C HIS A 37 -2.73 -2.99 -2.24
N THR A 38 -1.91 -3.88 -2.80
CA THR A 38 -2.27 -4.62 -4.03
C THR A 38 -3.26 -5.77 -3.78
N GLY A 39 -3.37 -6.29 -2.56
CA GLY A 39 -4.42 -7.27 -2.21
C GLY A 39 -4.25 -8.65 -2.87
N GLN A 40 -3.03 -9.03 -3.26
CA GLN A 40 -2.72 -10.28 -3.95
C GLN A 40 -2.48 -11.49 -3.01
N HIS A 41 -2.43 -11.26 -1.70
CA HIS A 41 -2.31 -12.32 -0.69
C HIS A 41 -3.66 -12.52 0.04
N TYR A 42 -4.02 -13.79 0.28
CA TYR A 42 -5.34 -14.21 0.80
C TYR A 42 -5.62 -13.85 2.26
N ASP A 43 -4.62 -13.46 3.04
CA ASP A 43 -4.81 -13.31 4.49
C ASP A 43 -5.01 -11.83 4.87
N GLU A 44 -6.21 -11.32 4.57
CA GLU A 44 -6.66 -9.99 5.02
C GLU A 44 -6.57 -9.85 6.55
N ASN A 45 -6.84 -10.94 7.29
CA ASN A 45 -6.74 -10.96 8.74
C ASN A 45 -5.30 -10.78 9.20
N MET A 46 -4.34 -11.46 8.55
CA MET A 46 -2.94 -11.32 8.89
C MET A 46 -2.41 -9.92 8.56
N SER A 47 -2.79 -9.34 7.42
CA SER A 47 -2.38 -7.97 7.07
C SER A 47 -2.92 -6.94 8.06
N GLN A 48 -4.21 -7.01 8.43
CA GLN A 48 -4.85 -6.04 9.32
C GLN A 48 -4.18 -5.99 10.71
N VAL A 49 -3.84 -7.15 11.29
CA VAL A 49 -3.12 -7.22 12.58
C VAL A 49 -1.78 -6.47 12.52
N PHE A 50 -1.03 -6.58 11.41
CA PHE A 50 0.23 -5.84 11.28
C PHE A 50 0.04 -4.33 11.16
N PHE A 51 -1.01 -3.85 10.48
CA PHE A 51 -1.31 -2.42 10.43
C PHE A 51 -1.60 -1.87 11.83
N ASP A 52 -2.39 -2.60 12.61
CA ASP A 52 -2.79 -2.21 13.95
C ASP A 52 -1.60 -2.27 14.94
N GLU A 53 -0.84 -3.37 14.95
CA GLU A 53 0.32 -3.54 15.86
C GLU A 53 1.46 -2.57 15.56
N LEU A 54 1.72 -2.26 14.28
CA LEU A 54 2.81 -1.38 13.89
C LEU A 54 2.42 0.10 13.91
N GLY A 55 1.14 0.42 14.15
CA GLY A 55 0.61 1.78 14.12
C GLY A 55 0.71 2.41 12.73
N ILE A 56 0.52 1.58 11.69
CA ILE A 56 0.52 2.02 10.29
C ILE A 56 -0.89 2.47 9.95
N PRO A 57 -1.06 3.61 9.26
CA PRO A 57 -2.37 3.99 8.75
C PRO A 57 -2.87 2.91 7.79
N LYS A 58 -4.18 2.70 7.77
CA LYS A 58 -4.80 1.82 6.78
C LYS A 58 -4.45 2.31 5.37
N PRO A 59 -4.30 1.41 4.40
CA PRO A 59 -4.05 1.81 3.02
C PRO A 59 -5.19 2.71 2.53
N ASP A 60 -4.83 3.77 1.81
CA ASP A 60 -5.79 4.68 1.16
C ASP A 60 -6.54 3.96 0.03
N PHE A 61 -5.86 3.03 -0.64
CA PHE A 61 -6.42 2.19 -1.70
C PHE A 61 -6.09 0.72 -1.48
N ASN A 62 -7.05 -0.17 -1.72
CA ASN A 62 -6.82 -1.61 -1.82
C ASN A 62 -7.30 -2.11 -3.19
N LEU A 63 -6.39 -2.63 -4.01
CA LEU A 63 -6.69 -3.05 -5.38
C LEU A 63 -7.42 -4.40 -5.45
N ASN A 64 -7.46 -5.16 -4.34
CA ASN A 64 -8.17 -6.44 -4.25
C ASN A 64 -7.84 -7.42 -5.40
N VAL A 65 -6.56 -7.47 -5.83
CA VAL A 65 -6.11 -8.29 -6.98
C VAL A 65 -6.47 -9.76 -6.81
N GLY A 66 -6.46 -10.25 -5.57
CA GLY A 66 -6.76 -11.63 -5.21
C GLY A 66 -5.73 -12.62 -5.74
N SER A 67 -6.06 -13.91 -5.67
CA SER A 67 -5.17 -14.95 -6.20
C SER A 67 -5.50 -15.32 -7.63
N ALA A 68 -4.45 -15.49 -8.42
CA ALA A 68 -4.48 -15.97 -9.78
C ALA A 68 -3.08 -16.45 -10.18
N THR A 69 -2.89 -16.86 -11.44
CA THR A 69 -1.54 -17.06 -11.98
C THR A 69 -0.77 -15.74 -11.97
N HIS A 70 0.57 -15.82 -11.90
CA HIS A 70 1.42 -14.64 -11.82
C HIS A 70 1.12 -13.60 -12.91
N GLY A 71 0.89 -14.02 -14.16
CA GLY A 71 0.56 -13.11 -15.26
C GLY A 71 -0.73 -12.31 -15.01
N ILE A 72 -1.77 -12.97 -14.49
CA ILE A 72 -3.05 -12.33 -14.18
C ILE A 72 -2.90 -11.36 -13.00
N GLN A 73 -2.21 -11.77 -11.94
CA GLN A 73 -1.97 -10.88 -10.79
C GLN A 73 -1.19 -9.64 -11.20
N THR A 74 -0.13 -9.79 -11.99
CA THR A 74 0.68 -8.67 -12.48
C THR A 74 -0.15 -7.72 -13.34
N ALA A 75 -0.96 -8.24 -14.26
CA ALA A 75 -1.82 -7.40 -15.12
C ALA A 75 -2.80 -6.56 -14.29
N ARG A 76 -3.49 -7.18 -13.33
CA ARG A 76 -4.43 -6.49 -12.43
C ARG A 76 -3.74 -5.45 -11.53
N MET A 77 -2.53 -5.76 -11.04
CA MET A 77 -1.74 -4.78 -10.27
C MET A 77 -1.40 -3.57 -11.13
N ILE A 78 -0.93 -3.77 -12.37
CA ILE A 78 -0.57 -2.65 -13.27
C ILE A 78 -1.79 -1.78 -13.55
N GLU A 79 -2.93 -2.39 -13.89
CA GLU A 79 -4.19 -1.68 -14.15
C GLU A 79 -4.61 -0.81 -12.96
N GLY A 80 -4.74 -1.41 -11.77
CA GLY A 80 -5.18 -0.66 -10.58
C GLY A 80 -4.16 0.36 -10.08
N ILE A 81 -2.85 0.12 -10.25
CA ILE A 81 -1.82 1.11 -9.93
C ILE A 81 -1.95 2.33 -10.87
N GLU A 82 -2.14 2.11 -12.17
CA GLU A 82 -2.30 3.21 -13.13
C GLU A 82 -3.52 4.06 -12.79
N GLU A 83 -4.66 3.45 -12.46
CA GLU A 83 -5.87 4.16 -12.04
C GLU A 83 -5.59 5.08 -10.84
N VAL A 84 -4.92 4.57 -9.80
CA VAL A 84 -4.57 5.38 -8.62
C VAL A 84 -3.60 6.50 -8.97
N LEU A 85 -2.60 6.25 -9.82
CA LEU A 85 -1.64 7.28 -10.24
C LEU A 85 -2.30 8.39 -11.05
N LEU A 86 -3.33 8.09 -11.84
CA LEU A 86 -4.11 9.07 -12.58
C LEU A 86 -5.01 9.90 -11.67
N ASP A 87 -5.65 9.28 -10.66
CA ASP A 87 -6.48 9.96 -9.67
C ASP A 87 -5.65 10.86 -8.72
N GLU A 88 -4.43 10.43 -8.37
CA GLU A 88 -3.54 11.16 -7.48
C GLU A 88 -2.52 12.07 -8.22
N LYS A 89 -2.84 12.53 -9.43
CA LYS A 89 -2.06 13.58 -10.11
C LYS A 89 -1.99 14.91 -9.33
#